data_AF-A0A930UHW6-F1
#
_entry.id   AF-A0A930UHW6-F1
#
_cell.length_a   1.000
_cell.length_b   1.000
_cell.length_c   1.000
_cell.angle_alpha   90.00
_cell.angle_beta   90.00
_cell.angle_gamma   90.00
#
_symmetry.space_group_name_H-M   'P 1'
#
loop_
_entity.id
_entity.type
_entity.pdbx_description
1 polymer ?
#
loop_
_entity_poly.entity_id
_entity_poly.type
_entity_poly.pdbx_seq_one_letter_code
_entity_poly.pdbx_strand_id
1 'polypeptide(L)'
;MWILAKDRDNQTGKQRRRDGEVLFIDARPFGYMINGAHREFRVTDIKIITSIYHQWCSKSFDRESDGFSNYHRSVEIDEIIEKECVLSPEIYISKTETSESREEQLSKFLILNSSGMLFESIDGKEWFPEKDFIEEVIKLFELEKESDSQNQAQPENQINASSSSRTSKGNISFK
;
A
#
# COMPACT_ATOMS: atom_id res chain seq x y z
N MET A 1 10.85 4.43 4.65
CA MET A 1 11.75 3.28 4.35
C MET A 1 12.62 3.66 3.17
N TRP A 2 13.89 3.25 3.14
CA TRP A 2 14.81 3.56 2.05
C TRP A 2 15.37 2.25 1.47
N ILE A 3 15.30 2.10 0.16
CA ILE A 3 15.90 0.97 -0.57
C ILE A 3 16.95 1.55 -1.53
N LEU A 4 18.20 1.16 -1.32
CA LEU A 4 19.34 1.58 -2.14
C LEU A 4 19.95 0.34 -2.79
N ALA A 5 20.23 0.45 -4.09
CA ALA A 5 20.87 -0.61 -4.87
C ALA A 5 22.07 -0.03 -5.61
N LYS A 6 23.18 -0.76 -5.59
CA LYS A 6 24.42 -0.38 -6.29
C LYS A 6 24.33 -0.65 -7.79
N ASP A 7 23.80 -1.81 -8.16
CA ASP A 7 23.79 -2.28 -9.55
C ASP A 7 22.44 -1.96 -10.20
N ARG A 8 22.35 -0.79 -10.84
CA ARG A 8 21.12 -0.24 -11.45
C ARG A 8 21.24 -0.03 -12.95
N ASP A 9 22.41 -0.30 -13.51
CA ASP A 9 22.80 -0.03 -14.89
C ASP A 9 22.60 -1.24 -15.81
N ASN A 10 21.88 -2.28 -15.35
CA ASN A 10 21.64 -3.53 -16.08
C ASN A 10 22.91 -4.35 -16.37
N GLN A 11 23.97 -4.25 -15.56
CA GLN A 11 25.19 -5.06 -15.72
C GLN A 11 24.94 -6.58 -15.79
N THR A 12 23.99 -7.10 -15.01
CA THR A 12 23.70 -8.54 -14.95
C THR A 12 22.73 -9.03 -16.01
N GLY A 13 22.10 -8.12 -16.76
CA GLY A 13 21.06 -8.49 -17.73
C GLY A 13 19.74 -8.94 -17.09
N LYS A 14 19.54 -8.81 -15.77
CA LYS A 14 18.36 -9.36 -15.07
C LYS A 14 17.26 -8.34 -14.77
N GLN A 15 17.64 -7.08 -14.55
CA GLN A 15 16.74 -5.96 -14.32
C GLN A 15 16.91 -4.94 -15.43
N ARG A 16 15.93 -4.05 -15.65
CA ARG A 16 16.16 -2.96 -16.60
C ARG A 16 17.21 -1.97 -16.09
N ARG A 17 17.74 -1.19 -17.03
CA ARG A 17 18.54 -0.02 -16.72
C ARG A 17 17.65 1.04 -16.07
N ARG A 18 18.06 1.54 -14.91
CA ARG A 18 17.33 2.52 -14.08
C ARG A 18 18.28 3.41 -13.27
N ASP A 19 19.57 3.44 -13.58
CA ASP A 19 20.47 4.49 -13.11
C ASP A 19 19.97 5.84 -13.66
N GLY A 20 19.86 6.85 -12.80
CA GLY A 20 19.31 8.15 -13.20
C GLY A 20 17.88 8.44 -12.75
N GLU A 21 17.21 7.52 -12.07
CA GLU A 21 15.85 7.75 -11.56
C GLU A 21 15.65 7.23 -10.13
N VAL A 22 14.49 7.48 -9.52
CA VAL A 22 14.09 7.03 -8.19
C VAL A 22 12.60 6.71 -8.22
N LEU A 23 12.22 5.56 -7.66
CA LEU A 23 10.80 5.22 -7.45
C LEU A 23 10.33 5.80 -6.12
N PHE A 24 9.32 6.68 -6.18
CA PHE A 24 8.59 7.12 -5.01
C PHE A 24 7.32 6.29 -4.86
N ILE A 25 6.99 5.89 -3.63
CA ILE A 25 5.74 5.20 -3.27
C ILE A 25 5.14 5.91 -2.04
N ASP A 26 3.91 6.44 -2.16
CA ASP A 26 3.11 6.96 -1.05
C ASP A 26 2.32 5.82 -0.40
N ALA A 27 2.93 5.17 0.59
CA ALA A 27 2.32 4.07 1.33
C ALA A 27 1.36 4.51 2.45
N ARG A 28 1.17 5.82 2.69
CA ARG A 28 0.33 6.33 3.80
C ARG A 28 -1.15 5.93 3.71
N PRO A 29 -1.76 5.81 2.51
CA PRO A 29 -3.15 5.39 2.38
C PRO A 29 -3.37 3.88 2.59
N PHE A 30 -2.31 3.08 2.70
CA PHE A 30 -2.38 1.64 2.89
C PHE A 30 -2.50 1.27 4.38
N GLY A 31 -2.95 0.05 4.66
CA GLY A 31 -3.14 -0.45 6.00
C GLY A 31 -4.48 -0.09 6.63
N TYR A 32 -4.75 -0.72 7.76
CA TYR A 32 -5.97 -0.56 8.55
C TYR A 32 -5.62 -0.12 9.97
N MET A 33 -6.55 0.58 10.62
CA MET A 33 -6.39 0.96 12.01
C MET A 33 -6.66 -0.24 12.90
N ILE A 34 -5.70 -0.58 13.75
CA ILE A 34 -5.89 -1.57 14.82
C ILE A 34 -6.45 -0.89 16.06
N ASN A 35 -6.01 0.35 16.30
CA ASN A 35 -6.55 1.24 17.32
C ASN A 35 -6.33 2.70 16.85
N GLY A 36 -6.81 3.68 17.63
CA GLY A 36 -6.76 5.10 17.23
C GLY A 36 -5.37 5.70 16.99
N ALA A 37 -4.28 4.99 17.32
CA ALA A 37 -2.91 5.45 17.11
C ALA A 37 -2.05 4.52 16.23
N HIS A 38 -2.47 3.26 16.04
CA HIS A 38 -1.68 2.26 15.32
C HIS A 38 -2.38 1.77 14.07
N ARG A 39 -1.62 1.73 12.98
CA ARG A 39 -2.00 1.09 11.71
C ARG A 39 -1.06 -0.07 11.41
N GLU A 40 -1.61 -1.12 10.82
CA GLU A 40 -0.84 -2.23 10.25
C GLU A 40 -1.20 -2.41 8.78
N PHE A 41 -0.26 -2.96 8.01
CA PHE A 41 -0.50 -3.34 6.63
C PHE A 41 -1.20 -4.68 6.56
N ARG A 42 -2.19 -4.76 5.67
CA ARG A 42 -2.75 -6.05 5.25
C ARG A 42 -1.72 -6.78 4.39
N VAL A 43 -1.89 -8.09 4.29
CA VAL A 43 -1.08 -8.90 3.36
C VAL A 43 -1.24 -8.37 1.92
N THR A 44 -2.46 -7.97 1.56
CA THR A 44 -2.80 -7.36 0.27
C THR A 44 -2.02 -6.06 0.02
N ASP A 45 -1.92 -5.18 1.02
CA ASP A 45 -1.14 -3.94 0.93
C ASP A 45 0.36 -4.22 0.66
N ILE A 46 0.94 -5.16 1.42
CA ILE A 46 2.35 -5.56 1.26
C ILE A 46 2.58 -6.11 -0.14
N LYS A 47 1.68 -6.99 -0.61
CA LYS A 47 1.77 -7.60 -1.94
C LYS A 47 1.72 -6.54 -3.04
N ILE A 48 0.86 -5.52 -2.94
CA ILE A 48 0.80 -4.42 -3.91
C ILE A 48 2.09 -3.59 -3.92
N ILE A 49 2.54 -3.12 -2.75
CA ILE A 49 3.75 -2.28 -2.66
C ILE A 49 4.96 -3.02 -3.22
N THR A 50 5.07 -4.31 -2.91
CA THR A 50 6.12 -5.19 -3.42
C THR A 50 6.01 -5.34 -4.95
N SER A 51 4.81 -5.56 -5.47
CA SER A 51 4.55 -5.65 -6.91
C SER A 51 5.00 -4.39 -7.66
N ILE A 52 4.63 -3.20 -7.17
CA ILE A 52 5.03 -1.90 -7.73
C ILE A 52 6.56 -1.80 -7.85
N TYR A 53 7.28 -2.13 -6.77
CA TYR A 53 8.75 -2.07 -6.77
C TYR A 53 9.39 -3.05 -7.77
N HIS A 54 8.91 -4.29 -7.82
CA HIS A 54 9.46 -5.30 -8.71
C HIS A 54 9.12 -5.03 -10.18
N GLN A 55 7.90 -4.55 -10.46
CA GLN A 55 7.51 -4.11 -11.79
C GLN A 55 8.40 -2.97 -12.26
N TRP A 56 8.66 -1.98 -11.41
CA TRP A 56 9.59 -0.89 -11.73
C TRP A 56 11.02 -1.38 -12.02
N CYS A 57 11.47 -2.48 -11.41
CA CYS A 57 12.78 -3.08 -11.69
C CYS A 57 12.79 -3.96 -12.96
N SER A 58 11.63 -4.41 -13.44
CA SER A 58 11.50 -5.37 -14.53
C SER A 58 11.90 -4.78 -15.88
N LYS A 59 12.36 -5.64 -16.80
CA LYS A 59 12.58 -5.28 -18.23
C LYS A 59 11.30 -4.89 -18.96
N SER A 60 10.16 -5.42 -18.52
CA SER A 60 8.84 -5.13 -19.07
C SER A 60 8.21 -3.86 -18.49
N PHE A 61 8.93 -3.12 -17.66
CA PHE A 61 8.44 -1.83 -17.16
C PHE A 61 8.22 -0.87 -18.32
N ASP A 62 6.99 -0.39 -18.45
CA ASP A 62 6.63 0.66 -19.37
C ASP A 62 6.17 1.87 -18.57
N ARG A 63 6.85 3.00 -18.81
CA ARG A 63 6.60 4.26 -18.12
C ARG A 63 5.28 4.89 -18.57
N GLU A 64 4.79 4.59 -19.79
CA GLU A 64 3.55 5.17 -20.34
C GLU A 64 2.31 4.41 -19.87
N SER A 65 2.39 3.10 -19.66
CA SER A 65 1.32 2.29 -19.06
C SER A 65 1.30 2.31 -17.53
N ASP A 66 2.15 3.12 -16.88
CA ASP A 66 2.12 3.41 -15.44
C ASP A 66 0.91 4.29 -15.05
N GLY A 67 -0.29 3.90 -15.52
CA GLY A 67 -1.58 4.57 -15.36
C GLY A 67 -2.13 4.53 -13.93
N PHE A 68 -1.27 4.30 -12.95
CA PHE A 68 -1.55 4.26 -11.52
C PHE A 68 -0.72 5.27 -10.73
N SER A 69 -0.74 6.51 -11.20
CA SER A 69 0.10 7.59 -10.66
C SER A 69 -0.29 8.09 -9.27
N ASN A 70 -1.34 7.56 -8.64
CA ASN A 70 -1.86 8.09 -7.37
C ASN A 70 -1.04 7.64 -6.15
N TYR A 71 -0.27 6.55 -6.26
CA TYR A 71 0.48 5.96 -5.14
C TYR A 71 1.96 5.75 -5.43
N HIS A 72 2.41 5.82 -6.68
CA HIS A 72 3.82 5.73 -7.01
C HIS A 72 4.16 6.47 -8.29
N ARG A 73 5.45 6.79 -8.45
CA ARG A 73 5.99 7.38 -9.67
C ARG A 73 7.50 7.16 -9.77
N SER A 74 7.98 6.81 -10.96
CA SER A 74 9.42 6.89 -11.28
C SER A 74 9.80 8.31 -11.67
N VAL A 75 10.82 8.87 -11.02
CA VAL A 75 11.23 10.27 -11.16
C VAL A 75 12.71 10.33 -11.52
N GLU A 76 13.08 11.16 -12.48
CA GLU A 76 14.47 11.36 -12.88
C GLU A 76 15.24 12.19 -11.83
N ILE A 77 16.54 11.95 -11.72
CA ILE A 77 17.41 12.65 -10.77
C ILE A 77 17.38 14.17 -11.03
N ASP A 78 17.27 14.60 -12.28
CA ASP A 78 17.21 16.02 -12.63
C ASP A 78 15.97 16.71 -12.03
N GLU A 79 14.79 16.07 -12.09
CA GLU A 79 13.56 16.59 -11.43
C GLU A 79 13.74 16.66 -9.89
N ILE A 80 14.48 15.71 -9.30
CA ILE A 80 14.78 15.72 -7.86
C ILE A 80 15.70 16.87 -7.50
N ILE A 81 16.69 17.16 -8.34
CA ILE A 81 17.62 18.29 -8.16
C ILE A 81 16.87 19.61 -8.27
N GLU A 82 15.97 19.76 -9.25
CA GLU A 82 15.10 20.94 -9.41
C GLU A 82 14.23 21.20 -8.17
N LYS A 83 13.83 20.12 -7.49
CA LYS A 83 13.05 20.16 -6.24
C LYS A 83 13.94 20.19 -4.98
N GLU A 84 15.14 20.73 -5.09
CA GLU A 84 16.10 20.94 -3.99
C GLU A 84 16.46 19.66 -3.23
N CYS A 85 16.43 18.51 -3.91
CA CYS A 85 16.69 17.20 -3.34
C CYS A 85 15.73 16.83 -2.19
N VAL A 86 14.52 17.39 -2.14
CA VAL A 86 13.50 16.97 -1.17
C VAL A 86 12.93 15.64 -1.63
N LEU A 87 12.97 14.62 -0.77
CA LEU A 87 12.62 13.24 -1.12
C LEU A 87 11.30 12.77 -0.50
N SER A 88 10.37 13.71 -0.28
CA SER A 88 9.02 13.39 0.18
C SER A 88 8.18 12.89 -1.01
N PRO A 89 7.58 11.67 -0.96
CA PRO A 89 6.79 11.12 -2.07
C PRO A 89 5.68 12.06 -2.56
N GLU A 90 5.10 12.85 -1.65
CA GLU A 90 4.03 13.83 -1.90
C GLU A 90 4.37 14.89 -2.94
N ILE A 91 5.65 15.19 -3.11
CA ILE A 91 6.12 16.21 -4.04
C ILE A 91 6.10 15.66 -5.49
N TYR A 92 6.18 14.35 -5.64
CA TYR A 92 6.34 13.70 -6.94
C TYR A 92 5.09 12.97 -7.41
N ILE A 93 4.25 12.52 -6.47
CA ILE A 93 3.05 11.74 -6.75
C ILE A 93 1.86 12.68 -6.83
N SER A 94 1.36 12.90 -8.06
CA SER A 94 0.18 13.69 -8.32
C SER A 94 -1.07 12.90 -7.96
N LYS A 95 -1.82 13.35 -6.95
CA LYS A 95 -3.11 12.75 -6.61
C LYS A 95 -4.18 13.32 -7.53
N THR A 96 -4.76 12.46 -8.36
CA THR A 96 -5.97 12.84 -9.12
C THR A 96 -7.19 12.65 -8.23
N GLU A 97 -8.08 13.65 -8.19
CA GLU A 97 -9.38 13.47 -7.56
C GLU A 97 -10.19 12.46 -8.38
N THR A 98 -10.48 11.31 -7.78
CA THR A 98 -11.30 10.26 -8.39
C THR A 98 -12.43 9.89 -7.44
N SER A 99 -13.59 9.58 -8.01
CA SER A 99 -14.72 9.01 -7.27
C SER A 99 -14.53 7.51 -6.99
N GLU A 100 -13.54 6.88 -7.65
CA GLU A 100 -13.19 5.48 -7.44
C GLU A 100 -12.57 5.30 -6.04
N SER A 101 -13.09 4.33 -5.28
CA SER A 101 -12.51 3.91 -4.02
C SER A 101 -11.06 3.46 -4.18
N ARG A 102 -10.31 3.44 -3.06
CA ARG A 102 -8.94 2.90 -3.02
C ARG A 102 -8.90 1.48 -3.55
N GLU A 103 -9.87 0.67 -3.17
CA GLU A 103 -9.98 -0.74 -3.53
C GLU A 103 -10.20 -0.91 -5.04
N GLU A 104 -11.08 -0.10 -5.65
CA GLU A 104 -11.31 -0.10 -7.10
C GLU A 104 -10.07 0.31 -7.88
N GLN A 105 -9.40 1.35 -7.40
CA GLN A 105 -8.10 1.78 -7.89
C GLN A 105 -7.11 0.61 -7.85
N LEU A 106 -6.84 0.04 -6.68
CA LEU A 106 -5.88 -1.06 -6.55
C LEU A 106 -6.25 -2.29 -7.39
N SER A 107 -7.53 -2.59 -7.54
CA SER A 107 -8.01 -3.71 -8.38
C SER A 107 -7.69 -3.47 -9.86
N LYS A 108 -7.96 -2.27 -10.37
CA LYS A 108 -7.65 -1.89 -11.75
C LYS A 108 -6.15 -1.92 -12.04
N PHE A 109 -5.32 -1.50 -11.07
CA PHE A 109 -3.86 -1.61 -11.16
C PHE A 109 -3.41 -3.05 -11.36
N LEU A 110 -3.90 -3.94 -10.50
CA LEU A 110 -3.54 -5.35 -10.54
C LEU A 110 -3.97 -5.99 -11.86
N ILE A 111 -5.19 -5.71 -12.32
CA ILE A 111 -5.73 -6.23 -13.59
C ILE A 111 -4.87 -5.76 -14.78
N LEU A 112 -4.57 -4.46 -14.87
CA LEU A 112 -3.73 -3.91 -15.95
C LEU A 112 -2.35 -4.56 -15.98
N ASN A 113 -1.79 -4.85 -14.81
CA ASN A 113 -0.46 -5.45 -14.68
C ASN A 113 -0.47 -6.98 -14.72
N SER A 114 -1.65 -7.62 -14.81
CA SER A 114 -1.77 -9.07 -14.86
C SER A 114 -1.27 -9.68 -16.17
N SER A 115 -1.39 -8.96 -17.28
CA SER A 115 -1.09 -9.49 -18.62
C SER A 115 0.40 -9.40 -19.02
N GLY A 116 1.22 -8.66 -18.28
CA GLY A 116 2.66 -8.45 -18.59
C GLY A 116 3.64 -9.21 -17.69
N MET A 117 3.15 -10.08 -16.80
CA MET A 117 3.90 -10.64 -15.66
C MET A 117 4.57 -12.00 -15.93
N LEU A 118 5.11 -12.25 -17.12
CA LEU A 118 6.07 -13.34 -17.28
C LEU A 118 7.47 -12.81 -16.91
N PHE A 119 7.94 -13.10 -15.70
CA PHE A 119 9.23 -12.62 -15.19
C PHE A 119 10.29 -13.73 -15.22
N GLU A 120 11.51 -13.45 -15.69
CA GLU A 120 12.66 -14.35 -15.51
C GLU A 120 13.41 -13.99 -14.22
N SER A 121 13.70 -14.98 -13.37
CA SER A 121 14.22 -14.79 -12.01
C SER A 121 15.56 -14.01 -11.96
N ILE A 122 15.74 -13.14 -10.95
CA ILE A 122 16.96 -12.33 -10.77
C ILE A 122 18.08 -13.09 -10.03
N ASP A 123 17.81 -14.18 -9.32
CA ASP A 123 18.77 -14.73 -8.35
C ASP A 123 18.73 -16.27 -8.19
N GLY A 124 17.93 -16.98 -9.00
CA GLY A 124 17.82 -18.43 -8.88
C GLY A 124 17.14 -18.88 -7.58
N LYS A 125 16.55 -17.96 -6.82
CA LYS A 125 15.55 -18.24 -5.80
C LYS A 125 14.20 -17.83 -6.38
N GLU A 126 13.28 -18.77 -6.45
CA GLU A 126 11.92 -18.51 -6.92
C GLU A 126 11.25 -17.50 -5.99
N TRP A 127 11.13 -16.26 -6.46
CA TRP A 127 10.10 -15.34 -6.00
C TRP A 127 9.29 -14.92 -7.22
N PHE A 128 8.32 -15.77 -7.55
CA PHE A 128 7.32 -15.51 -8.56
C PHE A 128 6.02 -15.16 -7.83
N PRO A 129 5.36 -14.04 -8.13
CA PRO A 129 3.92 -14.08 -8.13
C PRO A 129 3.53 -14.99 -9.30
N GLU A 130 3.20 -16.26 -9.05
CA GLU A 130 2.60 -17.12 -10.08
C GLU A 130 1.36 -16.41 -10.67
N LYS A 131 0.83 -16.88 -11.81
CA LYS A 131 -0.48 -16.41 -12.29
C LYS A 131 -1.54 -16.46 -11.16
N ASP A 132 -1.41 -17.49 -10.32
CA ASP A 132 -2.17 -17.72 -9.10
C ASP A 132 -2.00 -16.63 -8.04
N PHE A 133 -0.88 -15.89 -8.00
CA PHE A 133 -0.64 -14.81 -7.03
C PHE A 133 -1.52 -13.59 -7.27
N ILE A 134 -1.73 -13.18 -8.54
CA ILE A 134 -2.64 -12.07 -8.81
C ILE A 134 -4.07 -12.51 -8.56
N GLU A 135 -4.43 -13.71 -9.00
CA GLU A 135 -5.72 -14.32 -8.66
C GLU A 135 -5.90 -14.43 -7.15
N GLU A 136 -4.85 -14.76 -6.38
CA GLU A 136 -4.85 -14.80 -4.93
C GLU A 136 -4.96 -13.41 -4.32
N VAL A 137 -4.27 -12.39 -4.85
CA VAL A 137 -4.39 -11.00 -4.38
C VAL A 137 -5.81 -10.49 -4.64
N ILE A 138 -6.34 -10.69 -5.84
CA ILE A 138 -7.72 -10.31 -6.19
C ILE A 138 -8.71 -11.04 -5.28
N LYS A 139 -8.53 -12.36 -5.09
CA LYS A 139 -9.36 -13.17 -4.18
C LYS A 139 -9.25 -12.71 -2.73
N LEU A 140 -8.06 -12.34 -2.27
CA LEU A 140 -7.85 -11.79 -0.92
C LEU A 140 -8.56 -10.43 -0.78
N PHE A 141 -8.51 -9.58 -1.80
CA PHE A 141 -9.27 -8.32 -1.83
C PHE A 141 -10.79 -8.56 -1.75
N GLU A 142 -11.30 -9.52 -2.53
CA GLU A 142 -12.72 -9.89 -2.53
C GLU A 142 -13.16 -10.45 -1.17
N LEU A 143 -12.35 -11.34 -0.57
CA LEU A 143 -12.60 -11.90 0.76
C LEU A 143 -12.53 -10.84 1.88
N GLU A 144 -11.57 -9.92 1.81
CA GLU A 144 -11.47 -8.81 2.76
C GLU A 144 -12.71 -7.91 2.71
N LYS A 145 -13.21 -7.60 1.51
CA LYS A 145 -14.44 -6.81 1.30
C LYS A 145 -15.66 -7.47 1.94
N GLU A 146 -15.78 -8.78 1.83
CA GLU A 146 -16.86 -9.54 2.47
C GLU A 146 -16.73 -9.49 4.00
N SER A 147 -15.53 -9.61 4.56
CA SER A 147 -15.30 -9.56 6.02
C SER A 147 -15.58 -8.18 6.63
N ASP A 148 -15.15 -7.09 5.98
CA ASP A 148 -15.35 -5.73 6.46
C ASP A 148 -16.85 -5.35 6.43
N SER A 149 -17.58 -5.87 5.44
CA SER A 149 -19.05 -5.71 5.34
C SER A 149 -19.80 -6.47 6.44
N GLN A 150 -19.31 -7.63 6.90
CA GLN A 150 -19.89 -8.39 8.01
C GLN A 150 -19.57 -7.77 9.38
N ASN A 151 -18.38 -7.19 9.56
CA ASN A 151 -18.00 -6.51 10.80
C ASN A 151 -18.70 -5.15 11.00
N GLN A 152 -19.08 -4.45 9.92
CA GLN A 152 -19.90 -3.23 10.02
C GLN A 152 -21.38 -3.51 10.30
N ALA A 153 -21.85 -4.75 10.11
CA ALA A 153 -23.25 -5.14 10.31
C ALA A 153 -23.60 -5.53 11.76
N GLN A 154 -22.63 -5.59 12.68
CA GLN A 154 -22.90 -5.75 14.12
C GLN A 154 -22.86 -4.37 14.80
N PRO A 155 -24.01 -3.78 15.18
CA PRO A 155 -23.99 -2.58 16.01
C PRO A 155 -23.41 -2.96 17.37
N GLU A 156 -22.52 -2.10 17.86
CA GLU A 156 -21.90 -2.18 19.17
C GLU A 156 -22.95 -2.49 20.24
N ASN A 157 -22.90 -3.71 20.78
CA ASN A 157 -23.75 -4.10 21.89
C ASN A 157 -23.34 -3.26 23.10
N GLN A 158 -24.28 -2.43 23.55
CA GLN A 158 -24.17 -1.49 24.65
C GLN A 158 -23.51 -2.11 25.88
N ILE A 159 -22.31 -1.63 26.22
CA ILE A 159 -21.77 -1.75 27.57
C ILE A 159 -21.92 -0.38 28.22
N ASN A 160 -23.00 -0.21 29.00
CA ASN A 160 -23.03 0.40 30.34
C ASN A 160 -24.42 0.95 30.69
N ALA A 161 -25.25 0.11 31.30
CA ALA A 161 -26.32 0.55 32.19
C ALA A 161 -26.47 -0.45 33.35
N SER A 162 -25.41 -0.60 34.14
CA SER A 162 -25.50 -1.20 35.48
C SER A 162 -25.63 -0.07 36.49
N SER A 163 -26.87 0.35 36.72
CA SER A 163 -27.30 1.20 37.82
C SER A 163 -26.87 0.61 39.16
N SER A 164 -25.82 1.15 39.77
CA SER A 164 -25.55 0.96 41.19
C SER A 164 -26.16 2.11 41.97
N SER A 165 -27.34 1.87 42.54
CA SER A 165 -27.96 2.67 43.58
C SER A 165 -27.05 2.69 44.81
N ARG A 166 -26.36 3.80 45.05
CA ARG A 166 -25.65 4.06 46.31
C ARG A 166 -26.48 5.02 47.15
N THR A 167 -27.05 4.46 48.22
CA THR A 167 -27.78 5.18 49.26
C THR A 167 -26.87 6.21 49.94
N SER A 168 -27.30 7.47 49.93
CA SER A 168 -26.72 8.54 50.73
C SER A 168 -27.35 8.54 52.11
N LYS A 169 -26.60 8.11 53.13
CA LYS A 169 -26.79 8.49 54.54
C LYS A 169 -25.43 8.51 55.23
N GLY A 170 -24.99 9.70 55.65
CA GLY A 170 -23.75 9.87 56.39
C GLY A 170 -23.53 11.33 56.79
N ASN A 171 -24.28 11.77 57.81
CA ASN A 171 -24.03 12.98 58.58
C ASN A 171 -22.59 13.00 59.13
N ILE A 172 -21.81 14.04 58.86
CA ILE A 172 -20.73 14.46 59.75
C ILE A 172 -20.70 16.00 59.80
N SER A 173 -20.98 16.50 60.99
CA SER A 173 -20.86 17.89 61.43
C SER A 173 -19.43 18.15 61.89
N PHE A 174 -18.84 19.28 61.52
CA PHE A 174 -17.63 19.80 62.14
C PHE A 174 -17.95 21.16 62.80
N LYS A 175 -17.67 21.23 64.10
CA LYS A 175 -17.44 22.47 64.86
C LYS A 175 -15.93 22.68 64.96
#